data_AF-A0A8H7JBR6-F1
#
_entry.id   AF-A0A8H7JBR6-F1
#
_cell.length_a   1.000
_cell.length_b   1.000
_cell.length_c   1.000
_cell.angle_alpha   90.00
_cell.angle_beta   90.00
_cell.angle_gamma   90.00
#
_symmetry.space_group_name_H-M   'P 1'
#
loop_
_entity.id
_entity.type
_entity.pdbx_description
1 polymer ?
#
loop_
_entity_poly.entity_id
_entity_poly.type
_entity_poly.pdbx_seq_one_letter_code
_entity_poly.pdbx_strand_id
1 'polypeptide(L)'
;MRASSFLAPLFFAASSLAQAVEEGIEPSSSAPAGCKTTVEGNFTIGVENFFAARSKRETAQEAADGLLFCTLEDGVLRDQYSRTGSVVANRQFQFDGPPQAGAIYTGGFSICQNNSLAIGGSARWFRCMSGAFGNLYDESIGDQCTEIRIIADFVNDPSPSSSLVLPASTTLSLIPTGGAGVTLASSVTASSARSSSVDKSTASSGSAGSGSSGSATPTPSGSAGSSANNSATAWSSKPIKEPEVDIFGTTSVLTAKKEVILSAGTFQSPQLLMISGIGPAVQLNKVNIHLIADRRGVGQNMQDHIFLSSLVPPTATKSKRLPSSQMTFSTLEKAPRNLITPAAAAILHQYPVSWPKTEYLSAPGHIGDFSNLLTSQRKDGFQYASILGTIVAPLSHGSVPINSASTDQLPLIDPGWLADPTDQSVAIAIYKRARQAFATDVMKRGLADMREYFPGPSVQTDAQILNTIRNTLMTVWHASCTCKMGRTDGPNAVVNSKAKVIGVTGLRVVDASAFALLPPGHPQSTVYPLAEKIADDIKNRR
;
A
#
# COMPACT_ATOMS: atom_id res chain seq x y z
N MET A 1 16.79 68.75 -4.34
CA MET A 1 15.97 67.58 -4.73
C MET A 1 16.93 66.42 -4.91
N ARG A 2 16.89 65.43 -4.01
CA ARG A 2 17.85 64.32 -3.96
C ARG A 2 17.38 63.20 -4.90
N ALA A 3 18.21 62.85 -5.87
CA ALA A 3 18.10 61.62 -6.64
C ALA A 3 18.75 60.49 -5.83
N SER A 4 17.98 59.45 -5.52
CA SER A 4 18.49 58.24 -4.87
C SER A 4 18.45 57.10 -5.89
N SER A 5 19.62 56.70 -6.37
CA SER A 5 19.85 55.51 -7.17
C SER A 5 19.60 54.26 -6.32
N PHE A 6 18.65 53.42 -6.71
CA PHE A 6 18.50 52.07 -6.16
C PHE A 6 19.36 51.11 -7.00
N LEU A 7 20.50 50.67 -6.44
CA LEU A 7 21.16 49.44 -6.88
C LEU A 7 20.34 48.25 -6.37
N ALA A 8 19.75 47.48 -7.28
CA ALA A 8 19.21 46.16 -6.97
C ALA A 8 20.36 45.14 -6.89
N PRO A 9 20.40 44.26 -5.87
CA PRO A 9 21.42 43.23 -5.80
C PRO A 9 21.13 42.16 -6.86
N LEU A 10 22.09 41.90 -7.75
CA LEU A 10 22.11 40.68 -8.55
C LEU A 10 22.30 39.50 -7.60
N PHE A 11 21.21 38.78 -7.32
CA PHE A 11 21.32 37.41 -6.83
C PHE A 11 21.80 36.53 -7.98
N PHE A 12 23.08 36.15 -7.95
CA PHE A 12 23.55 34.99 -8.70
C PHE A 12 22.82 33.76 -8.16
N ALA A 13 21.79 33.30 -8.86
CA ALA A 13 21.29 31.95 -8.68
C ALA A 13 22.41 31.00 -9.12
N ALA A 14 23.05 30.35 -8.15
CA ALA A 14 23.96 29.26 -8.43
C ALA A 14 23.15 28.16 -9.13
N SER A 15 23.34 28.02 -10.44
CA SER A 15 22.89 26.86 -11.18
C SER A 15 23.72 25.66 -10.73
N SER A 16 23.15 24.83 -9.85
CA SER A 16 23.68 23.49 -9.63
C SER A 16 23.45 22.67 -10.90
N LEU A 17 24.45 22.64 -11.77
CA LEU A 17 24.53 21.61 -12.80
C LEU A 17 24.63 20.28 -12.07
N ALA A 18 23.66 19.38 -12.28
CA ALA A 18 23.79 17.99 -11.86
C ALA A 18 25.00 17.40 -12.61
N GLN A 19 26.13 17.30 -11.90
CA GLN A 19 27.30 16.56 -12.37
C GLN A 19 26.86 15.14 -12.71
N ALA A 20 27.38 14.61 -13.82
CA ALA A 20 27.34 13.18 -14.06
C ALA A 20 27.93 12.50 -12.83
N VAL A 21 27.20 11.54 -12.25
CA VAL A 21 27.73 10.75 -11.13
C VAL A 21 28.85 9.90 -11.72
N GLU A 22 30.08 10.09 -11.24
CA GLU A 22 31.20 9.23 -11.62
C GLU A 22 30.87 7.78 -11.20
N GLU A 23 30.93 6.85 -12.15
CA GLU A 23 30.97 5.43 -11.83
C GLU A 23 32.36 5.12 -11.25
N GLY A 24 32.42 4.22 -10.25
CA GLY A 24 33.68 3.86 -9.61
C GLY A 24 34.10 4.74 -8.44
N ILE A 25 33.17 5.41 -7.75
CA ILE A 25 33.47 6.07 -6.47
C ILE A 25 33.70 4.97 -5.43
N GLU A 26 34.96 4.77 -5.03
CA GLU A 26 35.36 3.71 -4.10
C GLU A 26 35.65 4.26 -2.69
N PRO A 27 35.44 3.44 -1.63
CA PRO A 27 35.96 3.76 -0.31
C PRO A 27 37.49 3.90 -0.32
N SER A 28 38.05 4.72 0.58
CA SER A 28 39.51 4.89 0.72
C SER A 28 40.24 3.63 1.22
N SER A 29 39.50 2.66 1.75
CA SER A 29 40.04 1.37 2.19
C SER A 29 39.97 0.36 1.06
N SER A 30 41.07 -0.32 0.78
CA SER A 30 41.13 -1.37 -0.23
C SER A 30 40.33 -2.60 0.19
N ALA A 31 39.92 -3.40 -0.80
CA ALA A 31 39.29 -4.70 -0.59
C ALA A 31 40.02 -5.56 0.48
N PRO A 32 39.31 -6.33 1.33
CA PRO A 32 39.97 -7.19 2.31
C PRO A 32 40.87 -8.23 1.62
N ALA A 33 41.92 -8.68 2.33
CA ALA A 33 42.84 -9.66 1.79
C ALA A 33 42.10 -10.95 1.35
N GLY A 34 42.30 -11.36 0.10
CA GLY A 34 41.65 -12.53 -0.48
C GLY A 34 40.31 -12.26 -1.16
N CYS A 35 39.80 -11.02 -1.16
CA CYS A 35 38.62 -10.63 -1.91
C CYS A 35 39.01 -10.12 -3.31
N LYS A 36 38.20 -10.47 -4.32
CA LYS A 36 38.43 -10.12 -5.73
C LYS A 36 37.42 -9.06 -6.17
N THR A 37 37.89 -8.02 -6.84
CA THR A 37 37.07 -6.94 -7.43
C THR A 37 36.46 -7.33 -8.78
N THR A 38 36.91 -8.44 -9.37
CA THR A 38 36.35 -9.04 -10.59
C THR A 38 36.18 -10.54 -10.34
N VAL A 39 34.99 -11.08 -10.65
CA VAL A 39 34.72 -12.52 -10.59
C VAL A 39 34.14 -13.01 -11.91
N GLU A 40 34.47 -14.25 -12.27
CA GLU A 40 34.01 -14.86 -13.51
C GLU A 40 32.67 -15.56 -13.29
N GLY A 41 31.68 -15.26 -14.14
CA GLY A 41 30.35 -15.86 -14.11
C GLY A 41 29.30 -15.06 -13.33
N ASN A 42 28.03 -15.35 -13.62
CA ASN A 42 26.90 -14.73 -12.94
C ASN A 42 26.67 -15.37 -11.57
N PHE A 43 26.33 -14.54 -10.59
CA PHE A 43 25.96 -15.00 -9.26
C PHE A 43 24.67 -14.34 -8.81
N THR A 44 24.04 -14.88 -7.79
CA THR A 44 22.93 -14.24 -7.09
C THR A 44 23.41 -13.75 -5.72
N ILE A 45 22.72 -12.77 -5.13
CA ILE A 45 23.04 -12.30 -3.78
C ILE A 45 21.97 -12.69 -2.77
N GLY A 46 22.40 -13.20 -1.62
CA GLY A 46 21.57 -13.55 -0.46
C GLY A 46 22.11 -12.93 0.83
N VAL A 47 21.38 -13.10 1.94
CA VAL A 47 21.77 -12.57 3.25
C VAL A 47 21.96 -13.70 4.25
N GLU A 48 23.10 -13.73 4.93
CA GLU A 48 23.39 -14.65 6.02
C GLU A 48 23.46 -13.88 7.34
N ASN A 49 22.69 -14.33 8.35
CA ASN A 49 22.74 -13.80 9.70
C ASN A 49 23.84 -14.50 10.50
N PHE A 50 24.62 -13.77 11.29
CA PHE A 50 25.68 -14.37 12.13
C PHE A 50 25.18 -15.38 13.19
N PHE A 51 23.86 -15.42 13.45
CA PHE A 51 23.22 -16.31 14.45
C PHE A 51 22.22 -17.32 13.86
N ALA A 52 22.07 -17.41 12.53
CA ALA A 52 21.17 -18.38 11.90
C ALA A 52 21.74 -18.87 10.55
N ALA A 53 21.58 -20.17 10.28
CA ALA A 53 22.05 -20.80 9.03
C ALA A 53 21.50 -20.09 7.78
N ARG A 54 22.36 -20.01 6.75
CA ARG A 54 22.15 -19.53 5.37
C ARG A 54 20.67 -19.40 4.95
N SER A 55 20.11 -18.20 5.02
CA SER A 55 18.79 -17.89 4.46
C SER A 55 18.94 -17.37 3.03
N LYS A 56 18.38 -18.06 2.04
CA LYS A 56 18.12 -17.42 0.74
C LYS A 56 17.15 -16.26 0.99
N ARG A 57 17.43 -15.13 0.34
CA ARG A 57 16.74 -13.83 0.45
C ARG A 57 15.23 -14.00 0.73
N GLU A 58 14.78 -13.65 1.94
CA GLU A 58 13.36 -13.71 2.31
C GLU A 58 12.85 -12.36 2.85
N THR A 59 11.99 -11.74 2.02
CA THR A 59 10.63 -11.28 2.34
C THR A 59 9.76 -11.33 1.07
N ALA A 60 8.50 -11.77 1.21
CA ALA A 60 7.59 -12.17 0.13
C ALA A 60 7.02 -11.05 -0.76
N GLN A 61 7.48 -9.80 -0.65
CA GLN A 61 7.01 -8.70 -1.50
C GLN A 61 8.07 -8.21 -2.52
N GLU A 62 9.29 -8.75 -2.48
CA GLU A 62 10.39 -8.35 -3.39
C GLU A 62 10.98 -9.49 -4.22
N ALA A 63 10.32 -10.65 -4.27
CA ALA A 63 10.61 -11.74 -5.21
C ALA A 63 9.48 -11.91 -6.24
N ALA A 64 8.85 -10.80 -6.64
CA ALA A 64 7.92 -10.80 -7.77
C ALA A 64 8.64 -10.92 -9.13
N ASP A 65 9.97 -10.77 -9.15
CA ASP A 65 10.82 -11.08 -10.29
C ASP A 65 11.87 -12.12 -9.85
N GLY A 66 12.32 -12.96 -10.79
CA GLY A 66 13.22 -14.09 -10.53
C GLY A 66 14.53 -13.74 -9.80
N LEU A 67 15.33 -14.78 -9.53
CA LEU A 67 16.68 -14.67 -8.97
C LEU A 67 17.42 -13.41 -9.49
N LEU A 68 17.85 -12.51 -8.60
CA LEU A 68 18.60 -11.30 -8.97
C LEU A 68 20.01 -11.71 -9.37
N PHE A 69 20.26 -11.83 -10.68
CA PHE A 69 21.59 -12.12 -11.18
C PHE A 69 22.45 -10.85 -11.18
N CYS A 70 23.68 -11.01 -10.71
CA CYS A 70 24.67 -9.97 -10.58
C CYS A 70 25.96 -10.36 -11.30
N THR A 71 26.68 -9.33 -11.74
CA THR A 71 28.06 -9.39 -12.25
C THR A 71 28.91 -8.42 -11.45
N LEU A 72 30.19 -8.72 -11.31
CA LEU A 72 31.14 -7.86 -10.62
C LEU A 72 32.43 -7.80 -11.43
N GLU A 73 32.73 -6.61 -11.93
CA GLU A 73 33.89 -6.32 -12.77
C GLU A 73 34.51 -4.99 -12.31
N ASP A 74 35.82 -5.02 -12.06
CA ASP A 74 36.63 -3.88 -11.63
C ASP A 74 36.00 -3.09 -10.47
N GLY A 75 35.43 -3.80 -9.50
CA GLY A 75 34.82 -3.23 -8.31
C GLY A 75 33.41 -2.67 -8.53
N VAL A 76 32.87 -2.77 -9.74
CA VAL A 76 31.52 -2.30 -10.09
C VAL A 76 30.56 -3.48 -10.12
N LEU A 77 29.60 -3.47 -9.21
CA LEU A 77 28.54 -4.47 -9.11
C LEU A 77 27.35 -4.07 -10.01
N ARG A 78 26.91 -4.94 -10.92
CA ARG A 78 25.74 -4.70 -11.78
C ARG A 78 24.74 -5.82 -11.70
N ASP A 79 23.45 -5.50 -11.81
CA ASP A 79 22.39 -6.52 -11.92
C ASP A 79 22.05 -6.88 -13.38
N GLN A 80 21.14 -7.85 -13.56
CA GLN A 80 20.64 -8.31 -14.86
C GLN A 80 20.00 -7.22 -15.73
N TYR A 81 19.61 -6.09 -15.14
CA TYR A 81 19.04 -4.93 -15.84
C TYR A 81 20.10 -3.84 -16.09
N SER A 82 21.38 -4.15 -15.87
CA SER A 82 22.51 -3.23 -15.98
C SER A 82 22.43 -2.03 -15.02
N ARG A 83 21.67 -2.15 -13.92
CA ARG A 83 21.68 -1.17 -12.83
C ARG A 83 22.94 -1.34 -12.00
N THR A 84 23.52 -0.23 -11.55
CA THR A 84 24.75 -0.23 -10.75
C THR A 84 24.37 -0.33 -9.27
N GLY A 85 24.99 -1.28 -8.58
CA GLY A 85 24.93 -1.39 -7.12
C GLY A 85 25.65 -0.22 -6.48
N SER A 86 25.01 0.44 -5.52
CA SER A 86 25.58 1.61 -4.86
C SER A 86 25.17 1.69 -3.39
N VAL A 87 26.02 2.35 -2.61
CA VAL A 87 25.68 2.82 -1.26
C VAL A 87 25.33 4.30 -1.38
N VAL A 88 24.08 4.66 -1.08
CA VAL A 88 23.61 6.04 -1.27
C VAL A 88 23.75 6.89 -0.01
N ALA A 89 23.44 8.19 -0.09
CA ALA A 89 23.72 9.19 0.96
C ALA A 89 23.16 8.83 2.36
N ASN A 90 22.11 8.00 2.42
CA ASN A 90 21.52 7.50 3.67
C ASN A 90 22.13 6.15 4.14
N ARG A 91 23.29 5.74 3.60
CA ARG A 91 24.00 4.47 3.87
C ARG A 91 23.32 3.21 3.33
N GLN A 92 22.20 3.34 2.62
CA GLN A 92 21.48 2.19 2.09
C GLN A 92 22.17 1.62 0.85
N PHE A 93 22.26 0.29 0.78
CA PHE A 93 22.67 -0.45 -0.42
C PHE A 93 21.47 -0.74 -1.34
N GLN A 94 21.60 -0.39 -2.62
CA GLN A 94 20.56 -0.57 -3.63
C GLN A 94 21.11 -0.62 -5.06
N PHE A 95 20.29 -1.03 -6.03
CA PHE A 95 20.61 -1.02 -7.46
C PHE A 95 19.80 0.05 -8.19
N ASP A 96 20.50 1.00 -8.81
CA ASP A 96 19.90 2.10 -9.58
C ASP A 96 20.47 2.18 -11.00
N GLY A 97 19.65 2.63 -11.96
CA GLY A 97 20.08 2.84 -13.35
C GLY A 97 19.63 4.21 -13.85
N PRO A 98 20.46 5.27 -13.79
CA PRO A 98 21.83 5.35 -13.22
C PRO A 98 21.86 5.53 -11.68
N PRO A 99 23.03 5.40 -11.01
CA PRO A 99 23.19 5.74 -9.60
C PRO A 99 22.62 7.12 -9.22
N GLN A 100 22.04 7.22 -8.02
CA GLN A 100 21.51 8.48 -7.53
C GLN A 100 22.61 9.54 -7.36
N ALA A 101 22.28 10.80 -7.62
CA ALA A 101 23.18 11.92 -7.37
C ALA A 101 23.51 11.99 -5.86
N GLY A 102 24.79 12.00 -5.52
CA GLY A 102 25.25 11.94 -4.13
C GLY A 102 25.37 10.53 -3.57
N ALA A 103 25.39 9.48 -4.41
CA ALA A 103 25.82 8.16 -4.00
C ALA A 103 27.22 8.22 -3.36
N ILE A 104 27.38 7.56 -2.22
CA ILE A 104 28.63 7.54 -1.45
C ILE A 104 29.62 6.61 -2.13
N TYR A 105 29.17 5.43 -2.55
CA TYR A 105 29.98 4.46 -3.27
C TYR A 105 29.23 3.92 -4.48
N THR A 106 29.88 3.96 -5.64
CA THR A 106 29.43 3.36 -6.90
C THR A 106 30.43 2.33 -7.44
N GLY A 107 31.54 2.12 -6.72
CA GLY A 107 32.58 1.12 -6.96
C GLY A 107 33.23 0.66 -5.65
N GLY A 108 34.30 -0.13 -5.73
CA GLY A 108 34.98 -0.70 -4.56
C GLY A 108 34.32 -1.95 -3.98
N PHE A 109 33.39 -2.59 -4.72
CA PHE A 109 32.83 -3.89 -4.32
C PHE A 109 33.85 -5.02 -4.56
N SER A 110 33.83 -6.04 -3.71
CA SER A 110 34.64 -7.24 -3.90
C SER A 110 33.95 -8.49 -3.36
N ILE A 111 34.28 -9.67 -3.86
CA ILE A 111 33.79 -10.94 -3.32
C ILE A 111 34.96 -11.70 -2.68
N CYS A 112 34.79 -12.05 -1.41
CA CYS A 112 35.78 -12.75 -0.60
C CYS A 112 35.74 -14.27 -0.80
N GLN A 113 36.78 -14.97 -0.33
CA GLN A 113 36.90 -16.44 -0.48
C GLN A 113 35.74 -17.25 0.13
N ASN A 114 35.08 -16.69 1.15
CA ASN A 114 33.88 -17.25 1.78
C ASN A 114 32.58 -16.78 1.10
N ASN A 115 32.67 -16.29 -0.14
CA ASN A 115 31.59 -15.72 -0.94
C ASN A 115 30.93 -14.46 -0.36
N SER A 116 31.46 -13.83 0.69
CA SER A 116 30.87 -12.60 1.18
C SER A 116 31.17 -11.43 0.25
N LEU A 117 30.13 -10.67 -0.11
CA LEU A 117 30.26 -9.38 -0.76
C LEU A 117 30.81 -8.36 0.25
N ALA A 118 31.83 -7.64 -0.14
CA ALA A 118 32.48 -6.58 0.61
C ALA A 118 32.39 -5.25 -0.16
N ILE A 119 32.50 -4.16 0.58
CA ILE A 119 32.62 -2.80 0.05
C ILE A 119 33.78 -2.12 0.79
N GLY A 120 34.77 -1.64 0.05
CA GLY A 120 36.03 -1.16 0.65
C GLY A 120 36.68 -2.24 1.51
N GLY A 121 37.15 -1.90 2.71
CA GLY A 121 37.82 -2.83 3.62
C GLY A 121 36.93 -3.74 4.48
N SER A 122 35.61 -3.82 4.23
CA SER A 122 34.68 -4.56 5.10
C SER A 122 33.69 -5.44 4.31
N ALA A 123 33.47 -6.66 4.81
CA ALA A 123 32.39 -7.55 4.39
C ALA A 123 31.19 -7.55 5.37
N ARG A 124 31.18 -6.61 6.32
CA ARG A 124 30.11 -6.44 7.29
C ARG A 124 29.03 -5.55 6.70
N TRP A 125 27.79 -6.04 6.75
CA TRP A 125 26.61 -5.31 6.34
C TRP A 125 25.60 -5.30 7.47
N PHE A 126 24.59 -4.46 7.38
CA PHE A 126 23.55 -4.36 8.39
C PHE A 126 22.17 -4.47 7.73
N ARG A 127 21.31 -5.34 8.27
CA ARG A 127 19.90 -5.41 7.91
C ARG A 127 19.11 -4.68 8.98
N CYS A 128 18.49 -3.56 8.62
CA CYS A 128 17.72 -2.73 9.54
C CYS A 128 16.24 -2.89 9.26
N MET A 129 15.52 -3.43 10.24
CA MET A 129 14.11 -3.78 10.08
C MET A 129 13.21 -2.56 10.29
N SER A 130 12.26 -2.37 9.36
CA SER A 130 11.12 -1.45 9.45
C SER A 130 9.84 -2.27 9.32
N GLY A 131 9.29 -2.69 10.47
CA GLY A 131 8.22 -3.70 10.49
C GLY A 131 8.73 -5.05 9.98
N ALA A 132 8.04 -5.64 9.01
CA ALA A 132 8.45 -6.91 8.38
C ALA A 132 9.53 -6.73 7.30
N PHE A 133 9.81 -5.50 6.87
CA PHE A 133 10.71 -5.20 5.78
C PHE A 133 12.11 -4.85 6.29
N GLY A 134 13.18 -5.25 5.59
CA GLY A 134 14.55 -5.00 6.03
C GLY A 134 15.42 -4.44 4.91
N ASN A 135 15.87 -3.19 5.06
CA ASN A 135 16.82 -2.56 4.16
C ASN A 135 18.26 -2.94 4.54
N LEU A 136 19.16 -2.94 3.55
CA LEU A 136 20.58 -3.27 3.73
C LEU A 136 21.42 -1.99 3.78
N TYR A 137 22.39 -1.94 4.69
CA TYR A 137 23.24 -0.77 4.93
C TYR A 137 24.70 -1.18 5.10
N ASP A 138 25.63 -0.30 4.70
CA ASP A 138 27.08 -0.48 4.92
C ASP A 138 27.51 -0.23 6.37
N GLU A 139 26.67 0.44 7.16
CA GLU A 139 26.83 0.63 8.61
C GLU A 139 25.50 0.51 9.36
N SER A 140 25.57 0.33 10.68
CA SER A 140 24.35 0.33 11.52
C SER A 140 23.78 1.73 11.64
N ILE A 141 22.50 1.89 11.28
CA ILE A 141 21.77 3.18 11.39
C ILE A 141 20.88 3.28 12.64
N GLY A 142 20.88 2.26 13.52
CA GLY A 142 20.11 2.27 14.75
C GLY A 142 19.93 0.89 15.39
N ASP A 143 19.23 0.84 16.53
CA ASP A 143 19.04 -0.38 17.33
C ASP A 143 18.24 -1.48 16.62
N GLN A 144 17.51 -1.12 15.57
CA GLN A 144 16.76 -2.06 14.71
C GLN A 144 17.64 -2.84 13.72
N CYS A 145 18.94 -2.55 13.67
CA CYS A 145 19.90 -3.13 12.75
C CYS A 145 20.57 -4.37 13.32
N THR A 146 20.58 -5.45 12.56
CA THR A 146 21.37 -6.65 12.85
C THR A 146 22.50 -6.77 11.85
N GLU A 147 23.71 -7.08 12.32
CA GLU A 147 24.84 -7.35 11.46
C GLU A 147 24.61 -8.64 10.66
N ILE A 148 24.95 -8.59 9.37
CA ILE A 148 24.77 -9.66 8.40
C ILE A 148 25.97 -9.74 7.44
N ARG A 149 26.01 -10.80 6.64
CA ARG A 149 26.83 -10.87 5.42
C ARG A 149 25.92 -10.95 4.21
N ILE A 150 26.29 -10.26 3.15
CA ILE A 150 25.72 -10.51 1.83
C ILE A 150 26.56 -11.60 1.17
N ILE A 151 25.95 -12.68 0.71
CA ILE A 151 26.64 -13.85 0.15
C ILE A 151 26.36 -13.95 -1.35
N ALA A 152 27.41 -14.15 -2.15
CA ALA A 152 27.35 -14.44 -3.57
C ALA A 152 27.21 -15.96 -3.83
N ASP A 153 26.11 -16.36 -4.47
CA ASP A 153 25.87 -17.74 -4.88
C ASP A 153 26.03 -17.85 -6.40
N PHE A 154 27.16 -18.42 -6.83
CA PHE A 154 27.50 -18.62 -8.25
C PHE A 154 26.61 -19.69 -8.91
N VAL A 155 26.16 -19.40 -10.13
CA VAL A 155 25.21 -20.23 -10.86
C VAL A 155 25.97 -21.19 -11.78
N ASN A 156 25.88 -22.49 -11.53
CA ASN A 156 26.38 -23.54 -12.43
C ASN A 156 25.19 -24.16 -13.18
N ASP A 157 25.21 -24.23 -14.52
CA ASP A 157 24.20 -24.94 -15.33
C ASP A 157 24.75 -26.32 -15.78
N PRO A 158 23.95 -27.43 -15.79
CA PRO A 158 22.87 -27.64 -16.77
C PRO A 158 21.58 -28.38 -16.28
N SER A 159 20.40 -27.81 -16.58
CA SER A 159 19.13 -28.44 -17.07
C SER A 159 18.33 -29.50 -16.22
N PRO A 160 17.12 -29.97 -16.63
CA PRO A 160 15.81 -29.52 -16.12
C PRO A 160 14.99 -30.64 -15.43
N SER A 161 14.71 -30.53 -14.13
CA SER A 161 13.61 -31.28 -13.51
C SER A 161 13.38 -30.84 -12.06
N SER A 162 12.26 -30.18 -11.81
CA SER A 162 11.41 -30.40 -10.63
C SER A 162 10.26 -29.41 -10.65
N SER A 163 9.10 -29.92 -11.07
CA SER A 163 7.74 -29.54 -10.65
C SER A 163 7.64 -28.29 -9.78
N LEU A 164 7.00 -27.27 -10.35
CA LEU A 164 6.44 -26.12 -9.65
C LEU A 164 5.60 -26.60 -8.45
N VAL A 165 6.10 -26.35 -7.24
CA VAL A 165 5.29 -26.26 -6.04
C VAL A 165 5.11 -24.76 -5.80
N LEU A 166 3.86 -24.30 -5.85
CA LEU A 166 3.49 -22.93 -5.51
C LEU A 166 3.91 -22.64 -4.05
N PRO A 167 4.56 -21.51 -3.74
CA PRO A 167 4.80 -21.12 -2.36
C PRO A 167 3.45 -20.85 -1.67
N ALA A 168 3.25 -21.48 -0.52
CA ALA A 168 2.12 -21.22 0.36
C ALA A 168 2.25 -19.81 0.97
N SER A 169 1.11 -19.12 1.09
CA SER A 169 1.00 -17.84 1.77
C SER A 169 1.02 -18.03 3.29
N THR A 170 1.50 -17.01 3.98
CA THR A 170 1.58 -16.96 5.44
C THR A 170 0.20 -17.09 6.06
N THR A 171 0.02 -18.10 6.92
CA THR A 171 -1.21 -18.34 7.68
C THR A 171 -1.21 -17.64 9.04
N LEU A 172 -2.34 -17.01 9.36
CA LEU A 172 -2.72 -16.47 10.67
C LEU A 172 -4.19 -16.83 10.90
N SER A 173 -4.48 -17.81 11.76
CA SER A 173 -5.86 -18.14 12.17
C SER A 173 -5.95 -18.19 13.70
N LEU A 174 -7.06 -17.69 14.25
CA LEU A 174 -7.38 -17.81 15.68
C LEU A 174 -8.45 -18.90 15.84
N ILE A 175 -8.07 -20.06 16.39
CA ILE A 175 -8.98 -21.21 16.57
C ILE A 175 -9.66 -21.15 17.96
N PRO A 176 -11.00 -21.31 18.06
CA PRO A 176 -11.69 -21.41 19.34
C PRO A 176 -11.69 -22.85 19.86
N THR A 177 -11.08 -23.10 21.03
CA THR A 177 -11.29 -24.35 21.79
C THR A 177 -11.51 -24.07 23.28
N GLY A 178 -12.59 -24.65 23.82
CA GLY A 178 -12.96 -24.55 25.23
C GLY A 178 -12.34 -25.65 26.09
N GLY A 179 -12.18 -25.34 27.38
CA GLY A 179 -11.95 -26.32 28.45
C GLY A 179 -10.48 -26.49 28.89
N ALA A 180 -10.27 -26.54 30.20
CA ALA A 180 -8.98 -26.48 30.89
C ALA A 180 -8.17 -27.80 30.82
N GLY A 181 -6.85 -27.70 30.57
CA GLY A 181 -5.90 -28.83 30.59
C GLY A 181 -4.93 -28.82 29.40
N VAL A 182 -3.67 -29.20 29.64
CA VAL A 182 -2.54 -29.13 28.68
C VAL A 182 -2.41 -30.46 27.89
N THR A 183 -1.95 -30.33 26.63
CA THR A 183 -1.15 -31.28 25.78
C THR A 183 -1.80 -31.93 24.54
N LEU A 184 -1.18 -31.63 23.37
CA LEU A 184 -0.95 -32.36 22.08
C LEU A 184 -2.08 -33.10 21.32
N ALA A 185 -2.20 -32.84 20.01
CA ALA A 185 -1.69 -33.68 18.90
C ALA A 185 -2.45 -33.44 17.57
N SER A 186 -1.68 -33.40 16.48
CA SER A 186 -2.08 -33.30 15.08
C SER A 186 -2.41 -34.66 14.45
N SER A 187 -3.32 -34.69 13.47
CA SER A 187 -3.22 -35.63 12.34
C SER A 187 -3.92 -35.08 11.10
N VAL A 188 -3.21 -35.06 9.96
CA VAL A 188 -3.82 -35.30 8.65
C VAL A 188 -2.84 -36.11 7.80
N THR A 189 -3.36 -37.22 7.31
CA THR A 189 -2.79 -38.22 6.41
C THR A 189 -2.57 -37.65 5.02
N ALA A 190 -1.38 -37.86 4.44
CA ALA A 190 -1.14 -37.61 3.02
C ALA A 190 -1.82 -38.72 2.19
N SER A 191 -2.71 -38.36 1.27
CA SER A 191 -3.14 -39.26 0.19
C SER A 191 -2.74 -38.65 -1.15
N SER A 192 -1.91 -39.40 -1.91
CA SER A 192 -1.52 -39.05 -3.27
C SER A 192 -2.58 -39.57 -4.23
N ALA A 193 -3.18 -38.70 -5.04
CA ALA A 193 -4.00 -39.12 -6.16
C ALA A 193 -3.19 -38.98 -7.46
N ARG A 194 -2.88 -40.13 -8.06
CA ARG A 194 -2.33 -40.27 -9.41
C ARG A 194 -3.37 -39.84 -10.44
N SER A 195 -2.94 -39.16 -11.51
CA SER A 195 -3.79 -38.91 -12.67
C SER A 195 -4.02 -40.19 -13.46
N SER A 196 -5.26 -40.40 -13.92
CA SER A 196 -5.58 -41.29 -15.02
C SER A 196 -6.66 -40.67 -15.89
N SER A 197 -6.45 -40.84 -17.19
CA SER A 197 -7.15 -40.34 -18.36
C SER A 197 -8.65 -40.68 -18.47
N VAL A 198 -9.39 -39.72 -19.04
CA VAL A 198 -10.42 -39.84 -20.10
C VAL A 198 -11.36 -41.06 -20.05
N ASP A 199 -12.68 -40.82 -19.88
CA ASP A 199 -13.66 -41.22 -20.91
C ASP A 199 -15.04 -40.53 -20.81
N LYS A 200 -15.69 -40.45 -21.98
CA LYS A 200 -16.95 -39.78 -22.35
C LYS A 200 -18.21 -40.40 -21.72
N SER A 201 -19.24 -39.58 -21.45
CA SER A 201 -20.63 -39.82 -21.90
C SER A 201 -21.62 -38.66 -21.59
N THR A 202 -22.12 -38.04 -22.65
CA THR A 202 -23.49 -37.59 -23.01
C THR A 202 -24.65 -37.49 -21.99
N ALA A 203 -25.29 -36.31 -22.05
CA ALA A 203 -26.73 -36.00 -22.21
C ALA A 203 -27.80 -36.51 -21.21
N SER A 204 -28.64 -35.59 -20.66
CA SER A 204 -29.94 -35.21 -21.25
C SER A 204 -30.88 -34.46 -20.26
N SER A 205 -31.47 -33.36 -20.75
CA SER A 205 -32.83 -32.81 -20.57
C SER A 205 -33.69 -33.07 -19.32
N GLY A 206 -34.34 -32.01 -18.82
CA GLY A 206 -35.55 -32.10 -18.00
C GLY A 206 -36.14 -30.72 -17.64
N SER A 207 -37.27 -30.38 -18.27
CA SER A 207 -37.92 -29.06 -18.29
C SER A 207 -38.75 -28.66 -17.06
N ALA A 208 -38.82 -27.33 -16.87
CA ALA A 208 -39.95 -26.45 -16.54
C ALA A 208 -41.21 -26.96 -15.78
N GLY A 209 -41.60 -26.18 -14.77
CA GLY A 209 -42.96 -26.11 -14.23
C GLY A 209 -43.24 -24.73 -13.63
N SER A 210 -44.20 -24.01 -14.21
CA SER A 210 -44.66 -22.65 -13.90
C SER A 210 -45.88 -22.60 -12.98
N GLY A 211 -46.11 -21.48 -12.28
CA GLY A 211 -47.41 -21.09 -11.67
C GLY A 211 -47.20 -20.12 -10.49
N SER A 212 -47.22 -18.80 -10.71
CA SER A 212 -48.37 -17.86 -10.73
C SER A 212 -48.85 -17.36 -9.35
N SER A 213 -48.56 -16.08 -9.10
CA SER A 213 -49.41 -15.00 -8.51
C SER A 213 -50.28 -15.23 -7.26
N GLY A 214 -50.10 -14.34 -6.27
CA GLY A 214 -51.10 -14.05 -5.24
C GLY A 214 -50.65 -12.94 -4.28
N SER A 215 -51.16 -11.73 -4.48
CA SER A 215 -51.02 -10.57 -3.58
C SER A 215 -52.02 -10.67 -2.42
N ALA A 216 -51.61 -10.29 -1.20
CA ALA A 216 -52.48 -9.62 -0.22
C ALA A 216 -51.69 -9.17 1.03
N THR A 217 -51.72 -7.88 1.31
CA THR A 217 -51.51 -7.28 2.64
C THR A 217 -52.73 -7.57 3.52
N PRO A 218 -52.59 -7.67 4.86
CA PRO A 218 -53.01 -6.53 5.69
C PRO A 218 -52.26 -6.36 7.03
N THR A 219 -52.19 -5.11 7.51
CA THR A 219 -52.13 -4.69 8.94
C THR A 219 -53.57 -4.34 9.40
N PRO A 220 -53.94 -4.19 10.72
CA PRO A 220 -53.10 -3.78 11.86
C PRO A 220 -53.44 -4.34 13.28
N SER A 221 -52.63 -3.91 14.27
CA SER A 221 -52.93 -3.62 15.69
C SER A 221 -52.98 -4.75 16.74
N GLY A 222 -52.33 -4.50 17.89
CA GLY A 222 -52.41 -5.31 19.11
C GLY A 222 -51.29 -5.02 20.10
N SER A 223 -51.53 -4.08 21.03
CA SER A 223 -50.66 -3.74 22.17
C SER A 223 -50.79 -4.73 23.32
N ALA A 224 -49.68 -5.15 23.94
CA ALA A 224 -49.61 -5.54 25.35
C ALA A 224 -48.16 -5.47 25.82
N GLY A 225 -47.92 -4.71 26.90
CA GLY A 225 -46.64 -4.66 27.57
C GLY A 225 -46.44 -5.85 28.51
N SER A 226 -45.19 -6.20 28.74
CA SER A 226 -44.75 -6.79 30.00
C SER A 226 -43.27 -6.52 30.22
N SER A 227 -43.01 -5.97 31.39
CA SER A 227 -41.74 -5.82 32.07
C SER A 227 -40.86 -7.08 31.95
N ALA A 228 -39.60 -6.90 31.56
CA ALA A 228 -38.56 -7.90 31.77
C ALA A 228 -37.38 -7.26 32.48
N ASN A 229 -37.23 -7.68 33.74
CA ASN A 229 -36.19 -7.30 34.68
C ASN A 229 -34.78 -7.34 34.08
N ASN A 230 -34.05 -6.23 34.26
CA ASN A 230 -32.59 -6.21 34.20
C ASN A 230 -32.03 -7.14 35.28
N SER A 231 -31.64 -8.34 34.87
CA SER A 231 -30.65 -9.14 35.59
C SER A 231 -29.37 -9.11 34.75
N ALA A 232 -28.54 -8.10 35.02
CA ALA A 232 -27.17 -8.04 34.52
C ALA A 232 -26.37 -9.18 35.16
N THR A 233 -26.44 -10.36 34.55
CA THR A 233 -25.54 -11.47 34.85
C THR A 233 -24.16 -11.11 34.32
N ALA A 234 -23.19 -11.14 35.22
CA ALA A 234 -21.79 -10.85 34.94
C ALA A 234 -21.25 -11.82 33.86
N TRP A 235 -21.08 -11.31 32.65
CA TRP A 235 -20.45 -12.06 31.56
C TRP A 235 -18.94 -12.03 31.77
N SER A 236 -18.36 -13.14 32.23
CA SER A 236 -16.90 -13.29 32.32
C SER A 236 -16.31 -13.22 30.91
N SER A 237 -15.43 -12.25 30.68
CA SER A 237 -14.70 -12.07 29.43
C SER A 237 -13.78 -13.27 29.18
N LYS A 238 -13.96 -13.97 28.06
CA LYS A 238 -13.05 -15.04 27.65
C LYS A 238 -11.78 -14.42 27.04
N PRO A 239 -10.57 -14.82 27.48
CA PRO A 239 -9.32 -14.40 26.85
C PRO A 239 -9.23 -14.97 25.42
N ILE A 240 -8.73 -14.18 24.47
CA ILE A 240 -8.47 -14.63 23.09
C ILE A 240 -7.19 -15.48 23.09
N LYS A 241 -7.19 -16.61 22.39
CA LYS A 241 -5.99 -17.40 22.08
C LYS A 241 -5.25 -16.78 20.88
N GLU A 242 -4.07 -16.23 21.15
CA GLU A 242 -2.77 -16.30 20.44
C GLU A 242 -2.73 -16.44 18.89
N PRO A 243 -2.05 -15.54 18.14
CA PRO A 243 -1.87 -15.67 16.68
C PRO A 243 -0.99 -16.86 16.25
N GLU A 244 -1.44 -17.64 15.26
CA GLU A 244 -0.61 -18.57 14.50
C GLU A 244 0.24 -17.82 13.47
N VAL A 245 1.53 -18.09 13.37
CA VAL A 245 2.43 -17.52 12.36
C VAL A 245 3.04 -18.67 11.58
N ASP A 246 2.88 -18.66 10.27
CA ASP A 246 3.65 -19.54 9.39
C ASP A 246 5.09 -19.04 9.27
N ILE A 247 6.00 -19.81 9.86
CA ILE A 247 7.44 -19.65 9.70
C ILE A 247 7.91 -20.93 9.03
N PHE A 248 8.34 -20.86 7.76
CA PHE A 248 8.90 -21.98 6.99
C PHE A 248 7.98 -23.20 6.77
N GLY A 249 6.68 -23.01 6.51
CA GLY A 249 5.76 -24.13 6.30
C GLY A 249 5.42 -24.90 7.58
N THR A 250 5.73 -24.30 8.73
CA THR A 250 5.35 -24.77 10.05
C THR A 250 4.47 -23.72 10.72
N THR A 251 3.17 -24.04 10.86
CA THR A 251 2.22 -23.27 11.67
C THR A 251 2.71 -23.25 13.12
N SER A 252 3.17 -22.08 13.57
CA SER A 252 3.68 -21.88 14.93
C SER A 252 2.78 -20.92 15.67
N VAL A 253 2.24 -21.33 16.82
CA VAL A 253 1.42 -20.44 17.66
C VAL A 253 2.35 -19.51 18.46
N LEU A 254 2.26 -18.20 18.22
CA LEU A 254 2.97 -17.21 19.03
C LEU A 254 2.06 -16.68 20.14
N THR A 255 2.56 -16.75 21.37
CA THR A 255 1.78 -16.33 22.53
C THR A 255 2.09 -14.92 23.02
N ALA A 256 1.07 -14.10 23.31
CA ALA A 256 1.18 -12.76 23.84
C ALA A 256 0.66 -12.67 25.28
N LYS A 257 1.58 -12.45 26.23
CA LYS A 257 1.24 -12.37 27.68
C LYS A 257 0.35 -11.19 28.07
N LYS A 258 0.24 -10.16 27.23
CA LYS A 258 -0.42 -8.89 27.60
C LYS A 258 -1.44 -8.42 26.56
N GLU A 259 -0.99 -8.14 25.34
CA GLU A 259 -1.83 -7.52 24.33
C GLU A 259 -1.26 -7.84 22.93
N VAL A 260 -2.15 -8.06 21.97
CA VAL A 260 -1.85 -8.18 20.54
C VAL A 260 -2.22 -6.87 19.85
N ILE A 261 -1.33 -6.38 18.99
CA ILE A 261 -1.54 -5.17 18.20
C ILE A 261 -1.60 -5.57 16.73
N LEU A 262 -2.77 -5.33 16.12
CA LEU A 262 -2.99 -5.56 14.70
C LEU A 262 -2.73 -4.26 13.93
N SER A 263 -1.75 -4.30 13.03
CA SER A 263 -1.34 -3.16 12.19
C SER A 263 -1.12 -3.63 10.75
N ALA A 264 -2.04 -4.43 10.22
CA ALA A 264 -1.95 -5.03 8.89
C ALA A 264 -2.51 -4.11 7.78
N GLY A 265 -2.97 -2.91 8.14
CA GLY A 265 -3.49 -1.93 7.19
C GLY A 265 -4.96 -2.14 6.84
N THR A 266 -5.49 -1.24 6.01
CA THR A 266 -6.93 -1.11 5.75
C THR A 266 -7.59 -2.34 5.15
N PHE A 267 -6.86 -3.18 4.41
CA PHE A 267 -7.44 -4.36 3.78
C PHE A 267 -7.28 -5.62 4.65
N GLN A 268 -6.10 -5.83 5.23
CA GLN A 268 -5.78 -7.05 5.96
C GLN A 268 -6.21 -7.00 7.43
N SER A 269 -6.22 -5.84 8.09
CA SER A 269 -6.73 -5.75 9.47
C SER A 269 -8.19 -6.20 9.61
N PRO A 270 -9.16 -5.73 8.79
CA PRO A 270 -10.52 -6.25 8.86
C PRO A 270 -10.62 -7.72 8.41
N GLN A 271 -9.81 -8.17 7.45
CA GLN A 271 -9.73 -9.59 7.05
C GLN A 271 -9.34 -10.47 8.25
N LEU A 272 -8.23 -10.13 8.92
CA LEU A 272 -7.70 -10.86 10.06
C LEU A 272 -8.69 -10.89 11.23
N LEU A 273 -9.41 -9.78 11.50
CA LEU A 273 -10.50 -9.79 12.47
C LEU A 273 -11.61 -10.77 12.06
N MET A 274 -12.07 -10.71 10.80
CA MET A 274 -13.18 -11.53 10.34
C MET A 274 -12.85 -13.03 10.37
N ILE A 275 -11.68 -13.43 9.86
CA ILE A 275 -11.27 -14.85 9.90
C ILE A 275 -11.07 -15.36 11.33
N SER A 276 -10.82 -14.46 12.27
CA SER A 276 -10.73 -14.74 13.70
C SER A 276 -12.09 -14.74 14.41
N GLY A 277 -13.21 -14.68 13.67
CA GLY A 277 -14.55 -14.69 14.25
C GLY A 277 -15.06 -13.33 14.73
N ILE A 278 -14.38 -12.23 14.42
CA ILE A 278 -14.75 -10.86 14.84
C ILE A 278 -15.17 -10.06 13.61
N GLY A 279 -16.48 -9.90 13.39
CA GLY A 279 -16.98 -9.21 12.20
C GLY A 279 -18.48 -9.35 12.01
N PRO A 280 -19.02 -9.00 10.83
CA PRO A 280 -20.45 -9.08 10.57
C PRO A 280 -20.91 -10.54 10.58
N ALA A 281 -21.80 -10.93 11.50
CA ALA A 281 -22.23 -12.32 11.66
C ALA A 281 -22.72 -12.99 10.36
N VAL A 282 -23.48 -12.26 9.55
CA VAL A 282 -23.97 -12.74 8.24
C VAL A 282 -22.82 -13.11 7.31
N GLN A 283 -21.74 -12.34 7.32
CA GLN A 283 -20.60 -12.56 6.47
C GLN A 283 -19.75 -13.73 6.96
N LEU A 284 -19.51 -13.83 8.27
CA LEU A 284 -18.76 -14.94 8.86
C LEU A 284 -19.47 -16.28 8.63
N ASN A 285 -20.79 -16.31 8.76
CA ASN A 285 -21.60 -17.49 8.50
C ASN A 285 -21.49 -17.97 7.03
N LYS A 286 -21.38 -17.06 6.05
CA LYS A 286 -21.25 -17.41 4.63
C LYS A 286 -19.99 -18.25 4.32
N VAL A 287 -18.94 -18.09 5.12
CA VAL A 287 -17.65 -18.76 4.96
C VAL A 287 -17.34 -19.71 6.11
N ASN A 288 -18.36 -20.09 6.89
CA ASN A 288 -18.31 -21.07 7.99
C ASN A 288 -17.31 -20.72 9.11
N ILE A 289 -17.18 -19.44 9.45
CA ILE A 289 -16.34 -18.98 10.57
C ILE A 289 -17.17 -18.86 11.84
N HIS A 290 -16.67 -19.41 12.95
CA HIS A 290 -17.32 -19.30 14.26
C HIS A 290 -17.34 -17.84 14.75
N LEU A 291 -18.53 -17.33 15.06
CA LEU A 291 -18.72 -15.98 15.57
C LEU A 291 -18.22 -15.86 17.02
N ILE A 292 -17.16 -15.09 17.24
CA ILE A 292 -16.67 -14.67 18.56
C ILE A 292 -17.32 -13.36 19.00
N ALA A 293 -17.36 -12.37 18.10
CA ALA A 293 -17.98 -11.08 18.38
C ALA A 293 -18.64 -10.51 17.11
N ASP A 294 -19.96 -10.28 17.18
CA ASP A 294 -20.69 -9.65 16.09
C ASP A 294 -20.37 -8.16 16.02
N ARG A 295 -19.52 -7.83 15.04
CA ARG A 295 -19.09 -6.47 14.75
C ARG A 295 -19.36 -6.14 13.30
N ARG A 296 -20.61 -5.76 13.03
CA ARG A 296 -21.08 -5.35 11.70
C ARG A 296 -20.27 -4.23 11.02
N GLY A 297 -19.48 -3.46 11.78
CA GLY A 297 -18.62 -2.41 11.23
C GLY A 297 -17.28 -2.89 10.66
N VAL A 298 -16.84 -4.12 10.96
CA VAL A 298 -15.55 -4.64 10.44
C VAL A 298 -15.63 -4.79 8.92
N GLY A 299 -14.66 -4.24 8.22
CA GLY A 299 -14.60 -4.22 6.77
C GLY A 299 -15.59 -3.25 6.11
N GLN A 300 -16.30 -2.42 6.87
CA GLN A 300 -17.25 -1.43 6.33
C GLN A 300 -16.67 -0.02 6.37
N ASN A 301 -17.31 0.94 5.69
CA ASN A 301 -16.92 2.35 5.72
C ASN A 301 -15.49 2.56 5.20
N MET A 302 -15.06 1.81 4.18
CA MET A 302 -13.81 2.09 3.50
C MET A 302 -13.89 3.49 2.91
N GLN A 303 -12.97 4.36 3.30
CA GLN A 303 -12.83 5.71 2.76
C GLN A 303 -11.50 5.79 2.02
N ASP A 304 -11.44 6.55 0.93
CA ASP A 304 -10.21 6.75 0.18
C ASP A 304 -10.23 8.11 -0.53
N HIS A 305 -9.04 8.68 -0.75
CA HIS A 305 -8.85 9.76 -1.70
C HIS A 305 -8.47 9.15 -3.05
N ILE A 306 -8.99 9.70 -4.15
CA ILE A 306 -8.85 9.12 -5.48
C ILE A 306 -8.34 10.13 -6.49
N PHE A 307 -7.39 9.73 -7.33
CA PHE A 307 -7.04 10.51 -8.52
C PHE A 307 -8.17 10.39 -9.54
N LEU A 308 -8.73 11.54 -9.91
CA LEU A 308 -9.95 11.65 -10.73
C LEU A 308 -9.66 12.16 -12.13
N SER A 309 -8.67 13.03 -12.26
CA SER A 309 -8.39 13.75 -13.48
C SER A 309 -6.90 13.70 -13.71
N SER A 310 -6.50 13.40 -14.92
CA SER A 310 -5.23 13.87 -15.44
C SER A 310 -5.51 14.74 -16.66
N LEU A 311 -4.91 15.93 -16.67
CA LEU A 311 -4.99 16.84 -17.81
C LEU A 311 -3.58 17.12 -18.29
N VAL A 312 -3.30 16.79 -19.55
CA VAL A 312 -1.93 16.75 -20.07
C VAL A 312 -1.76 17.67 -21.28
N PRO A 313 -1.18 18.86 -21.12
CA PRO A 313 -0.64 19.64 -22.24
C PRO A 313 0.89 19.45 -22.40
N PRO A 314 1.44 19.74 -23.59
CA PRO A 314 2.88 19.68 -23.81
C PRO A 314 3.53 20.98 -23.30
N THR A 315 4.71 20.85 -22.72
CA THR A 315 5.49 22.01 -22.27
C THR A 315 6.36 22.55 -23.39
N ALA A 316 6.67 23.86 -23.37
CA ALA A 316 7.48 24.55 -24.38
C ALA A 316 8.91 23.98 -24.52
N THR A 317 9.38 23.23 -23.53
CA THR A 317 10.73 22.69 -23.47
C THR A 317 10.84 21.38 -24.24
N LYS A 318 11.67 21.37 -25.29
CA LYS A 318 12.14 20.15 -25.95
C LYS A 318 13.41 19.66 -25.27
N SER A 319 13.34 18.53 -24.58
CA SER A 319 14.50 17.90 -23.91
C SER A 319 14.31 16.39 -23.91
N LYS A 320 15.40 15.64 -24.15
CA LYS A 320 15.41 14.17 -24.02
C LYS A 320 15.45 13.70 -22.56
N ARG A 321 15.70 14.59 -21.60
CA ARG A 321 15.74 14.28 -20.16
C ARG A 321 14.47 14.77 -19.48
N LEU A 322 13.76 13.85 -18.83
CA LEU A 322 12.70 14.14 -17.87
C LEU A 322 13.33 14.85 -16.66
N PRO A 323 13.01 16.13 -16.38
CA PRO A 323 13.43 16.75 -15.13
C PRO A 323 12.63 16.08 -14.01
N SER A 324 13.32 15.33 -13.14
CA SER A 324 12.86 14.75 -11.86
C SER A 324 11.38 14.32 -11.76
N SER A 325 11.11 13.03 -11.55
CA SER A 325 9.77 12.43 -11.38
C SER A 325 8.96 12.89 -10.15
N GLN A 326 9.38 13.95 -9.45
CA GLN A 326 8.77 14.37 -8.20
C GLN A 326 7.62 15.36 -8.44
N MET A 327 6.50 15.07 -7.79
CA MET A 327 5.36 15.97 -7.66
C MET A 327 5.83 17.31 -7.10
N THR A 328 5.76 18.35 -7.91
CA THR A 328 6.44 19.62 -7.61
C THR A 328 5.57 20.53 -6.71
N PHE A 329 4.26 20.28 -6.66
CA PHE A 329 3.30 21.09 -5.90
C PHE A 329 2.04 20.30 -5.55
N SER A 330 1.51 20.53 -4.34
CA SER A 330 0.17 20.13 -3.91
C SER A 330 -0.57 21.34 -3.33
N THR A 331 -1.87 21.48 -3.62
CA THR A 331 -2.74 22.51 -3.04
C THR A 331 -4.09 21.94 -2.64
N LEU A 332 -4.52 22.31 -1.44
CA LEU A 332 -5.87 22.05 -0.95
C LEU A 332 -6.78 23.24 -1.26
N GLU A 333 -7.93 22.98 -1.88
CA GLU A 333 -8.93 23.99 -2.23
C GLU A 333 -10.32 23.65 -1.67
N LYS A 334 -11.15 24.69 -1.55
CA LYS A 334 -12.60 24.51 -1.41
C LYS A 334 -13.16 23.99 -2.74
N ALA A 335 -14.30 23.31 -2.68
CA ALA A 335 -14.97 22.87 -3.90
C ALA A 335 -15.23 24.06 -4.84
N PRO A 336 -15.01 23.94 -6.17
CA PRO A 336 -15.19 25.05 -7.09
C PRO A 336 -16.68 25.42 -7.20
N ARG A 337 -17.11 26.42 -6.41
CA ARG A 337 -18.54 26.72 -6.13
C ARG A 337 -19.40 26.96 -7.36
N ASN A 338 -18.83 27.50 -8.43
CA ASN A 338 -19.53 27.77 -9.69
C ASN A 338 -19.51 26.59 -10.68
N LEU A 339 -18.86 25.47 -10.34
CA LEU A 339 -18.74 24.29 -11.21
C LEU A 339 -19.45 23.05 -10.63
N ILE A 340 -19.86 23.07 -9.37
CA ILE A 340 -20.63 22.00 -8.72
C ILE A 340 -22.13 22.27 -8.80
N THR A 341 -22.94 21.22 -8.67
CA THR A 341 -24.40 21.36 -8.62
C THR A 341 -24.85 22.02 -7.31
N PRO A 342 -26.02 22.70 -7.28
CA PRO A 342 -26.58 23.26 -6.05
C PRO A 342 -26.80 22.21 -4.95
N ALA A 343 -27.21 20.99 -5.32
CA ALA A 343 -27.40 19.88 -4.38
C ALA A 343 -26.06 19.46 -3.73
N ALA A 344 -25.01 19.30 -4.53
CA ALA A 344 -23.66 19.02 -4.03
C ALA A 344 -23.18 20.14 -3.10
N ALA A 345 -23.39 21.41 -3.47
CA ALA A 345 -23.02 22.55 -2.64
C ALA A 345 -23.71 22.54 -1.27
N ALA A 346 -25.01 22.22 -1.22
CA ALA A 346 -25.77 22.14 0.03
C ALA A 346 -25.23 21.06 0.99
N ILE A 347 -24.82 19.91 0.47
CA ILE A 347 -24.21 18.84 1.28
C ILE A 347 -22.83 19.27 1.78
N LEU A 348 -21.98 19.80 0.89
CA LEU A 348 -20.61 20.22 1.24
C LEU A 348 -20.56 21.41 2.21
N HIS A 349 -21.64 22.20 2.32
CA HIS A 349 -21.78 23.26 3.32
C HIS A 349 -21.94 22.75 4.76
N GLN A 350 -22.26 21.47 4.95
CA GLN A 350 -22.32 20.86 6.28
C GLN A 350 -20.93 20.63 6.89
N TYR A 351 -19.88 20.55 6.06
CA TYR A 351 -18.51 20.47 6.53
C TYR A 351 -18.05 21.82 7.10
N PRO A 352 -17.12 21.83 8.07
CA PRO A 352 -16.50 23.05 8.55
C PRO A 352 -15.97 23.92 7.39
N VAL A 353 -16.05 25.24 7.55
CA VAL A 353 -15.61 26.21 6.52
C VAL A 353 -14.13 26.04 6.15
N SER A 354 -13.32 25.58 7.09
CA SER A 354 -11.88 25.31 6.92
C SER A 354 -11.57 23.94 6.29
N TRP A 355 -12.54 23.03 6.21
CA TRP A 355 -12.32 21.71 5.62
C TRP A 355 -12.13 21.84 4.10
N PRO A 356 -11.00 21.43 3.51
CA PRO A 356 -10.82 21.40 2.06
C PRO A 356 -11.66 20.29 1.44
N LYS A 357 -12.07 20.45 0.19
CA LYS A 357 -12.92 19.45 -0.51
C LYS A 357 -12.17 18.79 -1.66
N THR A 358 -11.19 19.49 -2.20
CA THR A 358 -10.41 19.03 -3.35
C THR A 358 -8.93 19.28 -3.10
N GLU A 359 -8.08 18.43 -3.66
CA GLU A 359 -6.64 18.66 -3.73
C GLU A 359 -6.18 18.56 -5.19
N TYR A 360 -5.27 19.43 -5.58
CA TYR A 360 -4.61 19.38 -6.88
C TYR A 360 -3.12 19.13 -6.70
N LEU A 361 -2.58 18.22 -7.48
CA LEU A 361 -1.20 17.78 -7.41
C LEU A 361 -0.58 17.90 -8.81
N SER A 362 0.61 18.47 -8.91
CA SER A 362 1.33 18.54 -10.19
C SER A 362 2.19 17.30 -10.40
N ALA A 363 2.18 16.73 -11.59
CA ALA A 363 3.06 15.62 -11.94
C ALA A 363 3.90 15.98 -13.18
N PRO A 364 5.24 15.83 -13.13
CA PRO A 364 6.12 16.08 -14.26
C PRO A 364 6.14 14.87 -15.19
N GLY A 365 5.14 14.79 -16.08
CA GLY A 365 5.07 13.74 -17.09
C GLY A 365 3.73 13.70 -17.79
N HIS A 366 3.63 12.83 -18.79
CA HIS A 366 2.37 12.52 -19.45
C HIS A 366 1.65 11.46 -18.61
N ILE A 367 0.80 11.90 -17.69
CA ILE A 367 -0.04 11.00 -16.91
C ILE A 367 -1.33 10.83 -17.71
N GLY A 368 -1.47 9.76 -18.47
CA GLY A 368 -2.67 9.51 -19.28
C GLY A 368 -3.82 8.97 -18.44
N ASP A 369 -4.28 7.79 -18.82
CA ASP A 369 -5.31 6.99 -18.14
C ASP A 369 -4.79 6.18 -16.93
N PHE A 370 -3.55 6.46 -16.49
CA PHE A 370 -2.82 5.69 -15.47
C PHE A 370 -2.52 4.22 -15.81
N SER A 371 -2.74 3.75 -17.04
CA SER A 371 -2.48 2.36 -17.43
C SER A 371 -1.02 1.95 -17.28
N ASN A 372 -0.08 2.82 -17.64
CA ASN A 372 1.35 2.61 -17.42
C ASN A 372 2.12 3.94 -17.38
N LEU A 373 2.64 4.33 -16.22
CA LEU A 373 3.30 5.63 -16.07
C LEU A 373 4.68 5.72 -16.76
N LEU A 374 5.30 4.60 -17.09
CA LEU A 374 6.64 4.56 -17.71
C LEU A 374 6.55 4.45 -19.24
N THR A 375 5.75 3.51 -19.75
CA THR A 375 5.69 3.21 -21.18
C THR A 375 4.71 4.11 -21.95
N SER A 376 3.75 4.73 -21.25
CA SER A 376 2.83 5.70 -21.88
C SER A 376 3.44 7.08 -22.10
N GLN A 377 4.70 7.29 -21.70
CA GLN A 377 5.41 8.53 -21.97
C GLN A 377 5.56 8.75 -23.47
N ARG A 378 5.23 9.96 -23.92
CA ARG A 378 5.28 10.32 -25.33
C ARG A 378 6.72 10.50 -25.81
N LYS A 379 6.99 10.07 -27.04
CA LYS A 379 8.33 10.08 -27.68
C LYS A 379 8.49 11.18 -28.74
N ASP A 380 7.72 12.25 -28.65
CA ASP A 380 7.76 13.39 -29.58
C ASP A 380 8.76 14.48 -29.19
N GLY A 381 9.55 14.24 -28.13
CA GLY A 381 10.64 15.11 -27.68
C GLY A 381 10.21 16.28 -26.82
N PHE A 382 8.91 16.44 -26.55
CA PHE A 382 8.40 17.39 -25.57
C PHE A 382 8.41 16.81 -24.17
N GLN A 383 8.54 17.69 -23.18
CA GLN A 383 8.26 17.38 -21.79
C GLN A 383 6.78 17.64 -21.49
N TYR A 384 6.22 16.97 -20.49
CA TYR A 384 4.80 17.05 -20.14
C TYR A 384 4.61 17.43 -18.68
N ALA A 385 3.53 18.14 -18.40
CA ALA A 385 3.07 18.43 -17.05
C ALA A 385 1.62 18.01 -16.95
N SER A 386 1.25 17.37 -15.84
CA SER A 386 -0.11 16.95 -15.56
C SER A 386 -0.61 17.63 -14.29
N ILE A 387 -1.87 18.09 -14.29
CA ILE A 387 -2.58 18.42 -13.05
C ILE A 387 -3.44 17.22 -12.70
N LEU A 388 -3.14 16.62 -11.56
CA LEU A 388 -3.91 15.56 -10.94
C LEU A 388 -4.87 16.17 -9.94
N GLY A 389 -6.12 15.72 -9.93
CA GLY A 389 -7.13 16.19 -8.98
C GLY A 389 -7.71 15.06 -8.16
N THR A 390 -7.97 15.31 -6.88
CA THR A 390 -8.57 14.35 -5.94
C THR A 390 -9.65 14.99 -5.07
N ILE A 391 -10.62 14.18 -4.66
CA ILE A 391 -11.61 14.54 -3.64
C ILE A 391 -11.01 14.18 -2.27
N VAL A 392 -10.97 15.17 -1.37
CA VAL A 392 -10.46 15.02 0.01
C VAL A 392 -11.55 15.11 1.07
N ALA A 393 -12.81 15.13 0.64
CA ALA A 393 -14.00 15.00 1.47
C ALA A 393 -14.99 14.03 0.83
N PRO A 394 -14.59 12.77 0.57
CA PRO A 394 -15.44 11.81 -0.14
C PRO A 394 -16.67 11.46 0.71
N LEU A 395 -17.81 11.31 0.04
CA LEU A 395 -19.06 10.82 0.63
C LEU A 395 -19.33 9.36 0.27
N SER A 396 -18.75 8.91 -0.83
CA SER A 396 -18.76 7.52 -1.26
C SER A 396 -17.95 6.66 -0.31
N HIS A 397 -18.52 5.53 0.11
CA HIS A 397 -17.87 4.58 1.01
C HIS A 397 -17.90 3.17 0.41
N GLY A 398 -16.81 2.44 0.61
CA GLY A 398 -16.64 1.06 0.19
C GLY A 398 -16.72 0.05 1.33
N SER A 399 -16.38 -1.20 1.00
CA SER A 399 -16.26 -2.32 1.93
C SER A 399 -15.15 -3.29 1.53
N VAL A 400 -14.68 -4.09 2.49
CA VAL A 400 -13.64 -5.11 2.33
C VAL A 400 -14.16 -6.44 2.89
N PRO A 401 -15.01 -7.18 2.16
CA PRO A 401 -15.49 -8.47 2.63
C PRO A 401 -14.52 -9.62 2.34
N ILE A 402 -14.46 -10.62 3.22
CA ILE A 402 -13.87 -11.93 2.95
C ILE A 402 -14.80 -12.85 2.15
N ASN A 403 -14.21 -13.69 1.31
CA ASN A 403 -14.87 -14.76 0.55
C ASN A 403 -14.43 -16.18 0.99
N SER A 404 -13.51 -16.28 1.94
CA SER A 404 -12.91 -17.51 2.43
C SER A 404 -12.51 -17.37 3.90
N ALA A 405 -12.34 -18.50 4.59
CA ALA A 405 -11.75 -18.56 5.92
C ALA A 405 -10.20 -18.64 5.90
N SER A 406 -9.59 -18.76 4.72
CA SER A 406 -8.13 -18.79 4.56
C SER A 406 -7.56 -17.38 4.40
N THR A 407 -6.42 -17.14 5.04
CA THR A 407 -5.57 -15.95 4.85
C THR A 407 -4.91 -15.87 3.49
N ASP A 408 -4.76 -17.01 2.80
CA ASP A 408 -4.12 -17.09 1.49
C ASP A 408 -5.02 -16.53 0.39
N GLN A 409 -6.31 -16.44 0.69
CA GLN A 409 -7.30 -15.83 -0.17
C GLN A 409 -7.44 -14.36 0.22
N LEU A 410 -7.05 -13.48 -0.71
CA LEU A 410 -7.20 -12.04 -0.54
C LEU A 410 -8.67 -11.67 -0.31
N PRO A 411 -8.95 -10.66 0.53
CA PRO A 411 -10.31 -10.17 0.69
C PRO A 411 -10.77 -9.53 -0.62
N LEU A 412 -12.08 -9.51 -0.82
CA LEU A 412 -12.69 -8.68 -1.84
C LEU A 412 -12.54 -7.21 -1.43
N ILE A 413 -12.25 -6.34 -2.38
CA ILE A 413 -12.15 -4.90 -2.16
C ILE A 413 -13.16 -4.24 -3.08
N ASP A 414 -14.17 -3.63 -2.49
CA ASP A 414 -15.13 -2.77 -3.18
C ASP A 414 -14.94 -1.34 -2.67
N PRO A 415 -14.18 -0.48 -3.38
CA PRO A 415 -13.90 0.86 -2.92
C PRO A 415 -15.12 1.79 -2.90
N GLY A 416 -16.21 1.43 -3.58
CA GLY A 416 -17.41 2.26 -3.69
C GLY A 416 -17.19 3.62 -4.37
N TRP A 417 -16.07 3.84 -5.07
CA TRP A 417 -15.70 5.15 -5.60
C TRP A 417 -16.78 5.75 -6.51
N LEU A 418 -17.08 7.04 -6.30
CA LEU A 418 -18.09 7.81 -7.03
C LEU A 418 -19.52 7.24 -6.96
N ALA A 419 -19.85 6.42 -5.95
CA ALA A 419 -21.22 5.97 -5.70
C ALA A 419 -22.15 7.16 -5.36
N ASP A 420 -21.65 8.18 -4.65
CA ASP A 420 -22.43 9.37 -4.30
C ASP A 420 -22.47 10.39 -5.46
N PRO A 421 -23.66 10.89 -5.87
CA PRO A 421 -23.79 11.91 -6.91
C PRO A 421 -23.05 13.22 -6.61
N THR A 422 -22.85 13.55 -5.33
CA THR A 422 -22.08 14.72 -4.89
C THR A 422 -20.62 14.57 -5.27
N ASP A 423 -20.03 13.40 -5.03
CA ASP A 423 -18.65 13.12 -5.42
C ASP A 423 -18.48 13.17 -6.94
N GLN A 424 -19.46 12.67 -7.69
CA GLN A 424 -19.48 12.80 -9.16
C GLN A 424 -19.47 14.27 -9.59
N SER A 425 -20.30 15.12 -8.96
CA SER A 425 -20.34 16.55 -9.24
C SER A 425 -19.02 17.26 -8.91
N VAL A 426 -18.37 16.90 -7.79
CA VAL A 426 -17.07 17.45 -7.42
C VAL A 426 -15.98 16.98 -8.37
N ALA A 427 -15.99 15.72 -8.79
CA ALA A 427 -15.02 15.17 -9.74
C ALA A 427 -15.06 15.90 -11.10
N ILE A 428 -16.26 16.15 -11.63
CA ILE A 428 -16.43 16.95 -12.87
C ILE A 428 -15.93 18.38 -12.65
N ALA A 429 -16.20 18.99 -11.49
CA ALA A 429 -15.75 20.34 -11.16
C ALA A 429 -14.22 20.44 -11.06
N ILE A 430 -13.56 19.46 -10.44
CA ILE A 430 -12.09 19.34 -10.37
C ILE A 430 -11.51 19.32 -11.78
N TYR A 431 -12.08 18.51 -12.65
CA TYR A 431 -11.63 18.37 -14.03
C TYR A 431 -11.77 19.69 -14.81
N LYS A 432 -12.94 20.35 -14.73
CA LYS A 432 -13.17 21.67 -15.35
C LYS A 432 -12.25 22.75 -14.79
N ARG A 433 -11.96 22.70 -13.48
CA ARG A 433 -11.04 23.62 -12.80
C ARG A 433 -9.60 23.45 -13.29
N ALA A 434 -9.14 22.21 -13.51
CA ALA A 434 -7.83 21.94 -14.11
C ALA A 434 -7.72 22.56 -15.52
N ARG A 435 -8.75 22.43 -16.36
CA ARG A 435 -8.80 23.11 -17.67
C ARG A 435 -8.71 24.64 -17.55
N GLN A 436 -9.44 25.23 -16.61
CA GLN A 436 -9.35 26.68 -16.34
C GLN A 436 -7.94 27.09 -15.92
N ALA A 437 -7.25 26.28 -15.11
CA ALA A 437 -5.89 26.57 -14.66
C ALA A 437 -4.91 26.63 -15.85
N PHE A 438 -4.92 25.62 -16.73
CA PHE A 438 -4.08 25.62 -17.93
C PHE A 438 -4.44 26.71 -18.95
N ALA A 439 -5.69 27.19 -18.96
CA ALA A 439 -6.13 28.29 -19.81
C ALA A 439 -5.70 29.69 -19.30
N THR A 440 -5.07 29.79 -18.13
CA THR A 440 -4.54 31.07 -17.62
C THR A 440 -3.32 31.54 -18.40
N ASP A 441 -3.13 32.85 -18.55
CA ASP A 441 -2.01 33.41 -19.31
C ASP A 441 -0.64 33.07 -18.71
N VAL A 442 -0.58 32.84 -17.39
CA VAL A 442 0.64 32.36 -16.72
C VAL A 442 1.01 30.97 -17.22
N MET A 443 0.06 30.04 -17.25
CA MET A 443 0.30 28.66 -17.71
C MET A 443 0.60 28.62 -19.21
N LYS A 444 -0.14 29.38 -20.04
CA LYS A 444 0.07 29.45 -21.49
C LYS A 444 1.51 29.76 -21.88
N ARG A 445 2.23 30.58 -21.10
CA ARG A 445 3.65 30.91 -21.36
C ARG A 445 4.59 29.70 -21.26
N GLY A 446 4.22 28.67 -20.50
CA GLY A 446 5.02 27.46 -20.32
C GLY A 446 4.63 26.29 -21.23
N LEU A 447 3.54 26.42 -22.01
CA LEU A 447 3.04 25.36 -22.89
C LEU A 447 3.61 25.51 -24.30
N ALA A 448 3.95 24.40 -24.94
CA ALA A 448 4.39 24.39 -26.34
C ALA A 448 3.23 24.69 -27.29
N ASP A 449 2.06 24.16 -26.97
CA ASP A 449 0.81 24.42 -27.66
C ASP A 449 -0.35 24.34 -26.64
N MET A 450 -1.54 24.75 -27.07
CA MET A 450 -2.75 24.69 -26.25
C MET A 450 -3.49 23.36 -26.33
N ARG A 451 -2.87 22.32 -26.92
CA ARG A 451 -3.53 21.04 -27.13
C ARG A 451 -3.59 20.28 -25.82
N GLU A 452 -4.80 19.88 -25.46
CA GLU A 452 -5.05 18.87 -24.43
C GLU A 452 -4.81 17.48 -25.05
N TYR A 453 -3.80 16.75 -24.57
CA TYR A 453 -3.46 15.41 -25.07
C TYR A 453 -4.29 14.31 -24.43
N PHE A 454 -4.63 14.48 -23.16
CA PHE A 454 -5.53 13.57 -22.46
C PHE A 454 -6.50 14.36 -21.60
N PRO A 455 -7.79 13.98 -21.59
CA PRO A 455 -8.48 13.05 -22.51
C PRO A 455 -8.73 13.64 -23.90
N GLY A 456 -8.52 14.95 -24.07
CA GLY A 456 -8.53 15.61 -25.36
C GLY A 456 -9.78 16.45 -25.64
N PRO A 457 -9.77 17.20 -26.76
CA PRO A 457 -10.76 18.24 -27.02
C PRO A 457 -12.16 17.71 -27.35
N SER A 458 -12.35 16.42 -27.60
CA SER A 458 -13.67 15.83 -27.86
C SER A 458 -14.52 15.63 -26.59
N VAL A 459 -13.90 15.63 -25.41
CA VAL A 459 -14.57 15.45 -24.13
C VAL A 459 -15.01 16.80 -23.59
N GLN A 460 -16.29 17.15 -23.73
CA GLN A 460 -16.79 18.50 -23.40
C GLN A 460 -17.94 18.50 -22.38
N THR A 461 -18.87 17.56 -22.51
CA THR A 461 -20.05 17.51 -21.63
C THR A 461 -19.73 16.86 -20.28
N ASP A 462 -20.50 17.20 -19.25
CA ASP A 462 -20.38 16.61 -17.91
C ASP A 462 -20.46 15.09 -17.94
N ALA A 463 -21.32 14.54 -18.81
CA ALA A 463 -21.44 13.09 -19.00
C ALA A 463 -20.19 12.48 -19.64
N GLN A 464 -19.59 13.14 -20.65
CA GLN A 464 -18.34 12.67 -21.26
C GLN A 464 -17.16 12.76 -20.28
N ILE A 465 -17.09 13.85 -19.52
CA ILE A 465 -16.07 14.05 -18.48
C ILE A 465 -16.21 12.95 -17.42
N LEU A 466 -17.40 12.76 -16.86
CA LEU A 466 -17.62 11.73 -15.84
C LEU A 466 -17.34 10.32 -16.35
N ASN A 467 -17.70 10.02 -17.60
CA ASN A 467 -17.36 8.74 -18.22
C ASN A 467 -15.83 8.56 -18.35
N THR A 468 -15.11 9.62 -18.71
CA THR A 468 -13.65 9.58 -18.74
C THR A 468 -13.09 9.28 -17.35
N ILE A 469 -13.52 10.06 -16.34
CA ILE A 469 -13.09 9.92 -14.95
C ILE A 469 -13.30 8.48 -14.47
N ARG A 470 -14.48 7.90 -14.69
CA ARG A 470 -14.81 6.52 -14.30
C ARG A 470 -13.88 5.46 -14.92
N ASN A 471 -13.37 5.70 -16.12
CA ASN A 471 -12.49 4.77 -16.81
C ASN A 471 -11.01 4.98 -16.45
N THR A 472 -10.66 6.02 -15.70
CA THR A 472 -9.27 6.38 -15.39
C THR A 472 -9.03 6.68 -13.91
N LEU A 473 -9.91 6.20 -13.02
CA LEU A 473 -9.72 6.33 -11.58
C LEU A 473 -8.46 5.59 -11.15
N MET A 474 -7.68 6.22 -10.27
CA MET A 474 -6.51 5.61 -9.65
C MET A 474 -6.52 5.93 -8.15
N THR A 475 -6.06 4.97 -7.34
CA THR A 475 -5.91 5.20 -5.90
C THR A 475 -4.79 6.19 -5.61
N VAL A 476 -4.94 7.00 -4.56
CA VAL A 476 -3.82 7.75 -3.95
C VAL A 476 -3.19 6.94 -2.80
N TRP A 477 -3.61 5.68 -2.62
CA TRP A 477 -3.21 4.78 -1.53
C TRP A 477 -3.61 5.29 -0.14
N HIS A 478 -4.78 5.94 -0.05
CA HIS A 478 -5.27 6.56 1.20
C HIS A 478 -6.40 5.76 1.87
N ALA A 479 -6.64 4.52 1.43
CA ALA A 479 -7.68 3.66 1.97
C ALA A 479 -7.63 3.59 3.50
N SER A 480 -8.76 3.81 4.17
CA SER A 480 -8.84 3.88 5.63
C SER A 480 -10.21 3.45 6.18
N CYS A 481 -10.36 3.52 7.51
CA CYS A 481 -11.64 3.46 8.24
C CYS A 481 -12.37 2.10 8.27
N THR A 482 -11.79 1.02 7.75
CA THR A 482 -12.41 -0.33 7.71
C THR A 482 -12.52 -1.02 9.09
N CYS A 483 -11.84 -0.49 10.10
CA CYS A 483 -11.98 -0.85 11.51
C CYS A 483 -12.32 0.40 12.34
N LYS A 484 -13.27 1.20 11.85
CA LYS A 484 -13.64 2.52 12.36
C LYS A 484 -13.61 2.66 13.89
N MET A 485 -12.81 3.61 14.39
CA MET A 485 -12.87 4.05 15.77
C MET A 485 -14.17 4.80 16.06
N GLY A 486 -14.80 4.50 17.19
CA GLY A 486 -16.02 5.16 17.62
C GLY A 486 -16.32 4.97 19.10
N ARG A 487 -17.51 5.41 19.49
CA ARG A 487 -18.03 5.12 20.84
C ARG A 487 -18.25 3.63 21.00
N THR A 488 -18.06 3.09 22.20
CA THR A 488 -18.23 1.66 22.49
C THR A 488 -19.66 1.17 22.26
N ASP A 489 -20.66 2.04 22.47
CA ASP A 489 -22.08 1.82 22.17
C ASP A 489 -22.44 2.12 20.70
N GLY A 490 -21.46 2.58 19.90
CA GLY A 490 -21.63 2.95 18.51
C GLY A 490 -21.89 1.72 17.64
N PRO A 491 -22.94 1.73 16.81
CA PRO A 491 -23.39 0.50 16.17
C PRO A 491 -22.47 0.06 15.02
N ASN A 492 -21.63 0.96 14.49
CA ASN A 492 -20.62 0.66 13.46
C ASN A 492 -19.17 0.81 13.98
N ALA A 493 -18.98 1.06 15.28
CA ALA A 493 -17.64 1.13 15.85
C ALA A 493 -17.01 -0.27 15.89
N VAL A 494 -15.73 -0.36 15.55
CA VAL A 494 -14.93 -1.59 15.65
C VAL A 494 -13.95 -1.48 16.80
N VAL A 495 -13.31 -0.32 16.93
CA VAL A 495 -12.43 -0.02 18.06
C VAL A 495 -12.94 1.18 18.86
N ASN A 496 -12.60 1.24 20.15
CA ASN A 496 -12.87 2.42 20.98
C ASN A 496 -11.76 3.48 20.87
N SER A 497 -11.86 4.58 21.62
CA SER A 497 -10.88 5.69 21.65
C SER A 497 -9.47 5.30 22.11
N LYS A 498 -9.29 4.07 22.59
CA LYS A 498 -8.00 3.47 22.94
C LYS A 498 -7.56 2.41 21.93
N ALA A 499 -8.14 2.41 20.72
CA ALA A 499 -7.87 1.43 19.67
C ALA A 499 -8.15 -0.04 20.06
N LYS A 500 -8.85 -0.29 21.18
CA LYS A 500 -9.22 -1.64 21.61
C LYS A 500 -10.40 -2.13 20.80
N VAL A 501 -10.32 -3.36 20.30
CA VAL A 501 -11.41 -4.01 19.58
C VAL A 501 -12.59 -4.22 20.53
N ILE A 502 -13.77 -3.76 20.13
CA ILE A 502 -14.98 -3.84 20.94
C ILE A 502 -15.51 -5.29 20.90
N GLY A 503 -15.86 -5.83 22.06
CA GLY A 503 -16.40 -7.19 22.20
C GLY A 503 -15.35 -8.26 22.54
N VAL A 504 -14.06 -7.90 22.55
CA VAL A 504 -12.96 -8.81 22.95
C VAL A 504 -11.94 -8.10 23.83
N THR A 505 -11.04 -8.85 24.46
CA THR A 505 -10.00 -8.32 25.36
C THR A 505 -8.59 -8.60 24.82
N GLY A 506 -7.63 -7.75 25.16
CA GLY A 506 -6.22 -7.96 24.79
C GLY A 506 -5.90 -7.77 23.31
N LEU A 507 -6.78 -7.14 22.52
CA LEU A 507 -6.58 -6.91 21.09
C LEU A 507 -6.82 -5.44 20.72
N ARG A 508 -5.92 -4.89 19.89
CA ARG A 508 -6.06 -3.56 19.29
C ARG A 508 -5.87 -3.56 17.79
N VAL A 509 -6.44 -2.56 17.13
CA VAL A 509 -6.11 -2.23 15.74
C VAL A 509 -5.48 -0.84 15.68
N VAL A 510 -4.25 -0.76 15.21
CA VAL A 510 -3.45 0.48 15.18
C VAL A 510 -2.84 0.66 13.79
N ASP A 511 -3.66 1.14 12.87
CA ASP A 511 -3.29 1.53 11.51
C ASP A 511 -4.39 2.44 10.93
N ALA A 512 -4.34 2.75 9.64
CA ALA A 512 -5.33 3.60 8.96
C ALA A 512 -6.76 3.02 8.98
N SER A 513 -6.95 1.71 9.14
CA SER A 513 -8.29 1.11 9.28
C SER A 513 -9.02 1.63 10.52
N ALA A 514 -8.28 1.98 11.58
CA ALA A 514 -8.85 2.43 12.84
C ALA A 514 -9.34 3.89 12.79
N PHE A 515 -9.08 4.64 11.72
CA PHE A 515 -9.55 6.02 11.62
C PHE A 515 -11.08 6.10 11.76
N ALA A 516 -11.55 7.11 12.50
CA ALA A 516 -12.99 7.39 12.61
C ALA A 516 -13.54 7.97 11.29
N LEU A 517 -12.71 8.72 10.59
CA LEU A 517 -12.91 9.28 9.25
C LEU A 517 -11.53 9.49 8.63
N LEU A 518 -11.43 9.52 7.31
CA LEU A 518 -10.23 9.91 6.59
C LEU A 518 -10.09 11.44 6.66
N PRO A 519 -9.10 11.99 7.38
CA PRO A 519 -8.90 13.43 7.37
C PRO A 519 -8.34 13.89 6.02
N PRO A 520 -8.48 15.18 5.67
CA PRO A 520 -7.94 15.71 4.44
C PRO A 520 -6.42 15.70 4.46
N GLY A 521 -5.82 15.47 3.29
CA GLY A 521 -4.38 15.31 3.13
C GLY A 521 -3.93 13.86 3.13
N HIS A 522 -2.61 13.66 3.23
CA HIS A 522 -1.99 12.34 3.10
C HIS A 522 -1.94 11.62 4.46
N PRO A 523 -2.56 10.43 4.59
CA PRO A 523 -2.87 9.81 5.87
C PRO A 523 -1.63 9.32 6.63
N GLN A 524 -0.48 9.14 5.96
CA GLN A 524 0.77 8.80 6.64
C GLN A 524 1.05 9.77 7.81
N SER A 525 0.84 11.07 7.60
CA SER A 525 0.97 12.11 8.63
C SER A 525 0.01 11.96 9.82
N THR A 526 -1.12 11.26 9.63
CA THR A 526 -2.12 10.97 10.67
C THR A 526 -1.87 9.60 11.32
N VAL A 527 -1.33 8.64 10.59
CA VAL A 527 -1.00 7.30 11.11
C VAL A 527 0.04 7.39 12.22
N TYR A 528 1.11 8.18 12.02
CA TYR A 528 2.16 8.35 13.05
C TYR A 528 1.63 8.86 14.39
N PRO A 529 0.92 10.02 14.48
CA PRO A 529 0.42 10.50 15.76
C PRO A 529 -0.64 9.57 16.39
N LEU A 530 -1.43 8.84 15.59
CA LEU A 530 -2.31 7.79 16.13
C LEU A 530 -1.48 6.69 16.80
N ALA A 531 -0.49 6.15 16.10
CA ALA A 531 0.36 5.08 16.60
C ALA A 531 1.13 5.51 17.86
N GLU A 532 1.75 6.69 17.83
CA GLU A 532 2.46 7.27 18.98
C GLU A 532 1.54 7.45 20.18
N LYS A 533 0.32 7.98 19.96
CA LYS A 533 -0.63 8.16 21.05
C LYS A 533 -1.06 6.84 21.68
N ILE A 534 -1.30 5.82 20.88
CA ILE A 534 -1.68 4.49 21.38
C ILE A 534 -0.49 3.79 22.05
N ALA A 535 0.72 3.95 21.54
CA ALA A 535 1.95 3.44 22.15
C ALA A 535 2.20 4.08 23.51
N ASP A 536 2.05 5.39 23.64
CA ASP A 536 2.11 6.11 24.92
C ASP A 536 1.06 5.59 25.91
N ASP A 537 -0.18 5.43 25.47
CA ASP A 537 -1.26 4.84 26.26
C ASP A 537 -0.99 3.39 26.68
N ILE A 538 -0.18 2.63 25.93
CA ILE A 538 0.25 1.26 26.30
C ILE A 538 1.36 1.33 27.35
N LYS A 539 2.38 2.18 27.16
CA LYS A 539 3.51 2.34 28.09
C LYS A 539 3.08 2.86 29.46
N ASN A 540 2.11 3.78 29.50
CA ASN A 540 1.68 4.47 30.72
C ASN A 540 0.60 3.72 31.51
N ARG A 541 0.22 2.50 31.11
CA ARG A 541 -0.64 1.60 31.91
C ARG A 541 0.12 0.90 33.05
N ARG A 542 0.89 1.67 33.81
CA ARG A 542 1.48 1.19 35.06
C ARG A 542 0.43 1.14 36.16
#